data_AF-A0A4U9WEU1-F1
#
_entry.id   AF-A0A4U9WEU1-F1
#
_cell.length_a   1.000
_cell.length_b   1.000
_cell.length_c   1.000
_cell.angle_alpha   90.00
_cell.angle_beta   90.00
_cell.angle_gamma   90.00
#
_symmetry.space_group_name_H-M   'P 1'
#
loop_
_entity.id
_entity.type
_entity.pdbx_description
1 polymer ?
#
loop_
_entity_poly.entity_id
_entity_poly.type
_entity_poly.pdbx_seq_one_letter_code
_entity_poly.pdbx_strand_id
1 'polypeptide(L)'
;MARLLQLHRDALFLAIRRDEDPDEALHSLIGLGIGLTPSGDDYLVGLCSILLLPGHPAQKYREVFLAVLEKAQHKTTLLSAITLEAAINQRYRQVISHLLEKLIHDDRHLIIDTINKIKQIGSSSGCDMLYGMADACLLTSYFGEKYVHQDSGKKQHLV
;
A
#
# COMPACT_ATOMS: atom_id res chain seq x y z
N MET A 1 12.73 15.12 6.73
CA MET A 1 12.02 14.23 5.79
C MET A 1 11.45 13.00 6.49
N ALA A 2 12.27 12.11 7.10
CA ALA A 2 11.79 10.86 7.70
C ALA A 2 10.63 10.99 8.72
N ARG A 3 10.66 11.98 9.63
CA ARG A 3 9.57 12.22 10.60
C ARG A 3 8.26 12.67 9.95
N LEU A 4 8.34 13.46 8.87
CA LEU A 4 7.16 13.95 8.15
C LEU A 4 6.54 12.81 7.33
N LEU A 5 7.38 11.99 6.69
CA LEU A 5 6.94 10.76 6.02
C LEU A 5 6.21 9.84 7.00
N GLN A 6 6.79 9.57 8.18
CA GLN A 6 6.14 8.75 9.20
C GLN A 6 4.79 9.32 9.63
N LEU A 7 4.71 10.63 9.89
CA LEU A 7 3.46 11.29 10.27
C LEU A 7 2.33 11.06 9.25
N HIS A 8 2.63 11.26 7.96
CA HIS A 8 1.62 11.11 6.92
C HIS A 8 1.28 9.64 6.63
N ARG A 9 2.25 8.72 6.79
CA ARG A 9 1.98 7.28 6.76
C ARG A 9 1.03 6.85 7.88
N ASP A 10 1.28 7.30 9.11
CA ASP A 10 0.44 7.00 10.26
C ASP A 10 -0.98 7.54 10.08
N ALA A 11 -1.11 8.75 9.53
CA ALA A 11 -2.40 9.36 9.21
C ALA A 11 -3.17 8.54 8.17
N LEU A 12 -2.53 8.14 7.06
CA LEU A 12 -3.16 7.31 6.04
C LEU A 12 -3.56 5.94 6.59
N PHE A 13 -2.66 5.32 7.35
CA PHE A 13 -2.90 4.03 7.98
C PHE A 13 -4.13 4.07 8.89
N LEU A 14 -4.23 5.09 9.75
CA LEU A 14 -5.35 5.27 10.66
C LEU A 14 -6.67 5.52 9.91
N ALA A 15 -6.66 6.37 8.88
CA ALA A 15 -7.85 6.63 8.07
C ALA A 15 -8.39 5.34 7.45
N ILE A 16 -7.54 4.56 6.77
CA ILE A 16 -7.95 3.29 6.15
C ILE A 16 -8.41 2.28 7.22
N ARG A 17 -7.71 2.17 8.35
CA ARG A 17 -8.06 1.26 9.45
C ARG A 17 -9.43 1.58 10.05
N ARG A 18 -9.76 2.86 10.18
CA ARG A 18 -11.01 3.36 10.75
C ARG A 18 -12.16 3.42 9.75
N ASP A 19 -11.87 3.11 8.49
CA ASP A 19 -12.83 3.20 7.39
C ASP A 19 -13.26 4.65 7.07
N GLU A 20 -12.33 5.59 7.28
CA GLU A 20 -12.48 7.03 7.02
C GLU A 20 -11.94 7.37 5.62
N ASP A 21 -12.29 8.57 5.11
CA ASP A 21 -11.80 9.06 3.82
C ASP A 21 -10.28 9.32 3.86
N PRO A 22 -9.46 8.65 3.02
CA PRO A 22 -8.02 8.83 3.02
C PRO A 22 -7.52 10.02 2.17
N ASP A 23 -8.38 10.81 1.50
CA ASP A 23 -8.00 11.85 0.52
C ASP A 23 -6.86 12.76 1.03
N GLU A 24 -7.06 13.42 2.17
CA GLU A 24 -6.08 14.38 2.70
C GLU A 24 -4.73 13.73 3.04
N ALA A 25 -4.75 12.52 3.58
CA ALA A 25 -3.55 11.78 3.94
C ALA A 25 -2.79 11.32 2.70
N LEU A 26 -3.50 10.86 1.66
CA LEU A 26 -2.93 10.54 0.35
C LEU A 26 -2.30 11.76 -0.29
N HIS A 27 -3.03 12.88 -0.32
CA HIS A 27 -2.56 14.11 -0.93
C HIS A 27 -1.28 14.61 -0.25
N SER A 28 -1.14 14.39 1.06
CA SER A 28 0.05 14.77 1.83
C SER A 28 1.28 13.88 1.57
N LEU A 29 1.07 12.64 1.11
CA LEU A 29 2.15 11.72 0.75
C LEU A 29 2.64 11.92 -0.70
N ILE A 30 1.76 12.30 -1.63
CA ILE A 30 2.16 12.42 -3.03
C ILE A 30 3.22 13.49 -3.23
N GLY A 31 4.34 13.10 -3.84
CA GLY A 31 5.51 13.96 -4.06
C GLY A 31 6.37 14.19 -2.82
N LEU A 32 6.06 13.58 -1.67
CA LEU A 32 6.80 13.79 -0.44
C LEU A 32 8.15 13.04 -0.47
N GLY A 33 9.24 13.76 -0.67
CA GLY A 33 10.57 13.18 -0.76
C GLY A 33 11.47 13.97 -1.71
N ILE A 34 12.69 13.48 -1.94
CA ILE A 34 13.60 14.07 -2.93
C ILE A 34 13.91 13.04 -4.02
N GLY A 35 14.34 13.52 -5.19
CA GLY A 35 14.81 12.69 -6.27
C GLY A 35 13.73 12.30 -7.27
N LEU A 36 14.04 11.31 -8.09
CA LEU A 36 13.19 10.90 -9.22
C LEU A 36 11.95 10.12 -8.78
N THR A 37 12.04 9.40 -7.65
CA THR A 37 10.93 8.73 -6.98
C THR A 37 10.86 9.22 -5.53
N PRO A 38 9.97 10.17 -5.22
CA PRO A 38 9.80 10.62 -3.84
C PRO A 38 9.36 9.48 -2.91
N SER A 39 9.91 9.45 -1.70
CA SER A 39 9.63 8.39 -0.71
C SER A 39 8.15 8.14 -0.43
N GLY A 40 7.32 9.20 -0.41
CA GLY A 40 5.88 9.09 -0.23
C GLY A 40 5.20 8.35 -1.38
N ASP A 41 5.64 8.57 -2.61
CA ASP A 41 5.09 7.87 -3.77
C ASP A 41 5.54 6.41 -3.81
N ASP A 42 6.81 6.12 -3.47
CA ASP A 42 7.34 4.76 -3.34
C ASP A 42 6.58 3.97 -2.26
N TYR A 43 6.32 4.59 -1.11
CA TYR A 43 5.47 4.03 -0.07
C TYR A 43 4.06 3.71 -0.59
N LEU A 44 3.42 4.65 -1.30
CA LEU A 44 2.07 4.44 -1.85
C LEU A 44 2.03 3.32 -2.90
N VAL A 45 3.08 3.18 -3.71
CA VAL A 45 3.22 2.06 -4.65
C VAL A 45 3.22 0.73 -3.91
N GLY A 46 4.02 0.61 -2.84
CA GLY A 46 4.06 -0.58 -1.99
C GLY A 46 2.71 -0.88 -1.33
N LEU A 47 2.04 0.15 -0.82
CA LEU A 47 0.72 0.03 -0.18
C LEU A 47 -0.36 -0.46 -1.15
N CYS A 48 -0.43 0.15 -2.34
CA CYS A 48 -1.37 -0.23 -3.41
C CYS A 48 -1.15 -1.65 -3.92
N SER A 49 0.08 -2.16 -3.80
CA SER A 49 0.43 -3.49 -4.30
C SER A 49 -0.37 -4.64 -3.68
N ILE A 50 -0.93 -4.40 -2.49
CA ILE A 50 -1.70 -5.37 -1.70
C ILE A 50 -3.13 -4.87 -1.49
N LEU A 51 -3.32 -3.63 -1.03
CA LEU A 51 -4.65 -3.15 -0.61
C LEU A 51 -5.68 -3.10 -1.74
N LEU A 52 -5.22 -2.91 -2.97
CA LEU A 52 -6.07 -2.72 -4.15
C LEU A 52 -6.14 -3.99 -5.02
N LEU A 53 -5.66 -5.13 -4.52
CA LEU A 53 -5.87 -6.43 -5.16
C LEU A 53 -7.38 -6.70 -5.32
N PRO A 54 -7.81 -7.30 -6.44
CA PRO A 54 -9.21 -7.68 -6.65
C PRO A 54 -9.74 -8.54 -5.50
N GLY A 55 -10.87 -8.14 -4.92
CA GLY A 55 -11.50 -8.84 -3.79
C GLY A 55 -10.97 -8.45 -2.41
N HIS A 56 -9.93 -7.61 -2.33
CA HIS A 56 -9.48 -7.07 -1.04
C HIS A 56 -10.49 -6.03 -0.51
N PRO A 57 -10.84 -6.01 0.79
CA PRO A 57 -11.82 -5.08 1.36
C PRO A 57 -11.49 -3.60 1.14
N ALA A 58 -10.20 -3.26 1.11
CA ALA A 58 -9.71 -1.91 0.84
C ALA A 58 -9.72 -1.52 -0.65
N GLN A 59 -10.07 -2.43 -1.57
CA GLN A 59 -10.17 -2.13 -3.00
C GLN A 59 -11.15 -0.98 -3.29
N LYS A 60 -12.14 -0.76 -2.43
CA LYS A 60 -13.09 0.36 -2.50
C LYS A 60 -12.42 1.74 -2.53
N TYR A 61 -11.20 1.87 -2.00
CA TYR A 61 -10.45 3.13 -2.00
C TYR A 61 -9.79 3.46 -3.35
N ARG A 62 -9.81 2.54 -4.32
CA ARG A 62 -9.12 2.70 -5.61
C ARG A 62 -9.45 4.03 -6.30
N GLU A 63 -10.73 4.40 -6.36
CA GLU A 63 -11.16 5.65 -7.02
C GLU A 63 -10.64 6.89 -6.30
N VAL A 64 -10.54 6.85 -4.96
CA VAL A 64 -9.94 7.94 -4.17
C VAL A 64 -8.46 8.06 -4.50
N PHE A 65 -7.71 6.95 -4.55
CA PHE A 65 -6.30 6.97 -4.95
C PHE A 65 -6.08 7.58 -6.33
N LEU A 66 -6.90 7.21 -7.33
CA LEU A 66 -6.82 7.80 -8.68
C LEU A 66 -7.13 9.29 -8.67
N ALA A 67 -8.24 9.69 -8.03
CA ALA A 67 -8.66 11.09 -7.98
C ALA A 67 -7.62 11.98 -7.29
N VAL A 68 -7.00 11.50 -6.21
CA VAL A 68 -5.95 12.26 -5.52
C VAL A 68 -4.68 12.36 -6.36
N LEU A 69 -4.27 11.27 -7.03
CA LEU A 69 -3.12 11.30 -7.93
C LEU A 69 -3.32 12.30 -9.07
N GLU A 70 -4.51 12.33 -9.67
CA GLU A 70 -4.85 13.29 -10.72
C GLU A 70 -4.75 14.74 -10.23
N LYS A 71 -5.27 15.05 -9.02
CA LYS A 71 -5.17 16.39 -8.43
C LYS A 71 -3.73 16.78 -8.06
N ALA A 72 -2.95 15.82 -7.59
CA ALA A 72 -1.61 16.02 -7.03
C ALA A 72 -0.46 15.77 -8.02
N GLN A 73 -0.74 15.49 -9.30
CA GLN A 73 0.26 15.15 -10.31
C GLN A 73 1.41 16.16 -10.44
N HIS A 74 1.15 17.44 -10.16
CA HIS A 74 2.14 18.51 -10.18
C HIS A 74 3.12 18.50 -8.98
N LYS A 75 2.83 17.71 -7.94
CA LYS A 75 3.67 17.60 -6.72
C LYS A 75 4.76 16.54 -6.84
N THR A 76 4.62 15.62 -7.79
CA THR A 76 5.55 14.51 -7.98
C THR A 76 6.23 14.57 -9.36
N THR A 77 7.08 13.61 -9.67
CA THR A 77 7.71 13.47 -10.98
C THR A 77 6.82 12.66 -11.92
N LEU A 78 6.98 12.87 -13.23
CA LEU A 78 6.27 12.09 -14.24
C LEU A 78 6.52 10.57 -14.09
N LEU A 79 7.76 10.17 -13.79
CA LEU A 79 8.09 8.75 -13.58
C LEU A 79 7.32 8.15 -12.41
N SER A 80 7.28 8.87 -11.29
CA SER A 80 6.64 8.40 -10.07
C SER A 80 5.11 8.38 -10.20
N ALA A 81 4.52 9.41 -10.83
CA ALA A 81 3.09 9.45 -11.15
C ALA A 81 2.65 8.24 -12.00
N ILE A 82 3.36 7.96 -13.10
CA ILE A 82 3.07 6.79 -13.96
C ILE A 82 3.22 5.48 -13.18
N THR A 83 4.24 5.39 -12.31
CA THR A 83 4.49 4.17 -11.52
C THR A 83 3.39 3.94 -10.49
N LEU A 84 2.95 4.99 -9.79
CA LEU A 84 1.86 4.92 -8.83
C LEU A 84 0.53 4.64 -9.51
N GLU A 85 0.23 5.29 -10.63
CA GLU A 85 -0.96 4.99 -11.43
C GLU A 85 -0.99 3.51 -11.88
N ALA A 86 0.15 2.99 -12.33
CA ALA A 86 0.28 1.58 -12.70
C ALA A 86 0.02 0.66 -11.51
N ALA A 87 0.54 0.98 -10.31
CA ALA A 87 0.28 0.22 -9.08
C ALA A 87 -1.20 0.26 -8.67
N ILE A 88 -1.85 1.43 -8.71
CA ILE A 88 -3.28 1.57 -8.43
C ILE A 88 -4.12 0.71 -9.40
N ASN A 89 -3.70 0.64 -10.66
CA ASN A 89 -4.34 -0.17 -11.70
C ASN A 89 -3.93 -1.64 -11.71
N GLN A 90 -3.15 -2.10 -10.74
CA GLN A 90 -2.66 -3.49 -10.64
C GLN A 90 -1.83 -3.92 -11.88
N ARG A 91 -1.20 -2.96 -12.57
CA ARG A 91 -0.33 -3.17 -13.72
C ARG A 91 1.13 -3.20 -13.27
N TYR A 92 1.52 -4.32 -12.66
CA TYR A 92 2.86 -4.49 -12.12
C TYR A 92 3.91 -4.83 -13.19
N ARG A 93 5.12 -4.28 -13.07
CA ARG A 93 6.31 -4.90 -13.67
C ARG A 93 6.53 -6.29 -13.03
N GLN A 94 7.00 -7.27 -13.81
CA GLN A 94 7.24 -8.68 -13.42
C GLN A 94 7.89 -8.89 -12.02
N VAL A 95 8.65 -7.91 -11.53
CA VAL A 95 9.32 -7.95 -10.21
C VAL A 95 8.33 -7.97 -9.04
N ILE A 96 7.22 -7.22 -9.09
CA ILE A 96 6.24 -7.19 -7.99
C ILE A 96 5.33 -8.42 -8.02
N SER A 97 4.94 -8.90 -9.21
CA SER A 97 4.21 -10.17 -9.34
C SER A 97 5.02 -11.34 -8.76
N HIS A 98 6.33 -11.37 -8.97
CA HIS A 98 7.21 -12.41 -8.45
C HIS A 98 7.45 -12.32 -6.93
N LEU A 99 7.29 -11.13 -6.32
CA LEU A 99 7.32 -10.95 -4.87
C LEU A 99 6.00 -11.38 -4.22
N LEU A 100 4.86 -11.02 -4.81
CA LEU A 100 3.54 -11.44 -4.33
C LEU A 100 3.37 -12.96 -4.41
N GLU A 101 3.83 -13.58 -5.50
CA GLU A 101 3.84 -15.04 -5.67
C GLU A 101 4.61 -15.73 -4.55
N LYS A 102 5.73 -15.14 -4.09
CA LYS A 102 6.57 -15.70 -3.02
C LYS A 102 6.02 -15.48 -1.61
N LEU A 103 5.29 -14.38 -1.39
CA LEU A 103 4.61 -14.11 -0.12
C LEU A 103 3.41 -15.04 0.11
N ILE A 104 2.72 -15.46 -0.96
CA ILE A 104 1.55 -16.34 -0.89
C ILE A 104 1.91 -17.79 -0.49
N HIS A 105 3.16 -18.23 -0.73
CA HIS A 105 3.59 -19.62 -0.48
C HIS A 105 4.20 -19.87 0.92
N ASP A 106 4.10 -18.90 1.85
CA ASP A 106 4.55 -18.99 3.26
C ASP A 106 5.98 -19.52 3.47
N ASP A 107 6.87 -19.24 2.51
CA ASP A 107 8.27 -19.61 2.62
C ASP A 107 9.07 -18.48 3.29
N ARG A 108 9.15 -18.54 4.63
CA ARG A 108 9.82 -17.54 5.47
C ARG A 108 11.26 -17.24 5.06
N HIS A 109 11.97 -18.19 4.46
CA HIS A 109 13.32 -17.95 3.92
C HIS A 109 13.31 -17.09 2.66
N LEU A 110 12.32 -17.31 1.78
CA LEU A 110 12.14 -16.57 0.54
C LEU A 110 11.68 -15.12 0.78
N ILE A 111 10.94 -14.87 1.87
CA ILE A 111 10.53 -13.53 2.31
C ILE A 111 11.76 -12.68 2.67
N ILE A 112 12.70 -13.23 3.44
CA ILE A 112 13.94 -12.53 3.82
C ILE A 112 14.81 -12.23 2.60
N ASP A 113 14.95 -13.18 1.69
CA ASP A 113 15.71 -12.99 0.44
C ASP A 113 15.07 -11.94 -0.47
N THR A 114 13.74 -11.86 -0.50
CA THR A 114 13.05 -10.88 -1.33
C THR A 114 13.10 -9.47 -0.71
N ILE A 115 12.99 -9.36 0.61
CA ILE A 115 13.28 -8.12 1.34
C ILE A 115 14.71 -7.63 1.03
N ASN A 116 15.70 -8.54 1.04
CA ASN A 116 17.08 -8.19 0.71
C ASN A 116 17.27 -7.75 -0.76
N LYS A 117 16.55 -8.35 -1.71
CA LYS A 117 16.58 -7.95 -3.13
C LYS A 117 15.93 -6.59 -3.35
N ILE A 118 14.83 -6.28 -2.66
CA ILE A 118 14.17 -4.97 -2.78
C ILE A 118 15.05 -3.88 -2.17
N LYS A 119 15.75 -4.17 -1.07
CA LYS A 119 16.78 -3.27 -0.52
C LYS A 119 17.93 -2.96 -1.49
N GLN A 120 18.15 -3.78 -2.52
CA GLN A 120 19.18 -3.56 -3.54
C GLN A 120 18.71 -2.69 -4.72
N ILE A 121 17.40 -2.45 -4.89
CA ILE A 121 16.89 -1.46 -5.84
C ILE A 121 17.09 -0.07 -5.22
N GLY A 122 18.09 0.69 -5.70
CA GLY A 122 18.35 2.10 -5.35
C GLY A 122 17.98 2.45 -3.90
N SER A 123 18.81 2.01 -2.95
CA SER A 123 18.45 1.51 -1.60
C SER A 123 17.38 2.25 -0.76
N SER A 124 17.04 3.50 -1.04
CA SER A 124 15.95 4.22 -0.37
C SER A 124 14.56 3.88 -0.94
N SER A 125 14.41 3.86 -2.26
CA SER A 125 13.11 3.67 -2.94
C SER A 125 12.50 2.29 -2.63
N GLY A 126 13.32 1.23 -2.71
CA GLY A 126 12.89 -0.11 -2.34
C GLY A 126 12.50 -0.23 -0.85
N CYS A 127 13.19 0.48 0.05
CA CYS A 127 12.83 0.46 1.47
C CYS A 127 11.47 1.13 1.72
N ASP A 128 11.19 2.26 1.07
CA ASP A 128 9.91 2.95 1.20
C ASP A 128 8.74 2.11 0.65
N MET A 129 8.94 1.43 -0.50
CA MET A 129 7.98 0.44 -1.02
C MET A 129 7.74 -0.70 -0.01
N LEU A 130 8.80 -1.25 0.60
CA LEU A 130 8.68 -2.31 1.61
C LEU A 130 7.86 -1.86 2.83
N TYR A 131 8.04 -0.62 3.28
CA TYR A 131 7.22 -0.06 4.35
C TYR A 131 5.74 0.03 3.95
N GLY A 132 5.46 0.42 2.71
CA GLY A 132 4.09 0.42 2.16
C GLY A 132 3.47 -0.97 2.17
N MET A 133 4.22 -1.98 1.74
CA MET A 133 3.75 -3.37 1.74
C MET A 133 3.51 -3.90 3.16
N ALA A 134 4.40 -3.57 4.11
CA ALA A 134 4.25 -3.99 5.51
C ALA A 134 2.99 -3.38 6.15
N ASP A 135 2.76 -2.08 5.94
CA ASP A 135 1.56 -1.40 6.42
C ASP A 135 0.28 -1.98 5.76
N ALA A 136 0.34 -2.32 4.47
CA ALA A 136 -0.76 -2.98 3.78
C ALA A 136 -1.08 -4.35 4.38
N CYS A 137 -0.08 -5.21 4.61
CA CYS A 137 -0.27 -6.50 5.27
C CYS A 137 -0.92 -6.36 6.65
N LEU A 138 -0.49 -5.37 7.45
CA LEU A 138 -1.05 -5.12 8.77
C LEU A 138 -2.51 -4.61 8.68
N LEU A 139 -2.84 -3.79 7.69
CA LEU A 139 -4.23 -3.41 7.42
C LEU A 139 -5.07 -4.62 7.01
N THR A 140 -4.55 -5.49 6.13
CA THR A 140 -5.22 -6.73 5.71
C THR A 140 -5.53 -7.64 6.90
N SER A 141 -4.63 -7.77 7.88
CA SER A 141 -4.92 -8.57 9.08
C SER A 141 -6.08 -8.00 9.90
N TYR A 142 -6.18 -6.67 10.04
CA TYR A 142 -7.33 -6.03 10.71
C TYR A 142 -8.65 -6.24 9.98
N PHE A 143 -8.63 -6.23 8.64
CA PHE A 143 -9.82 -6.58 7.88
C PHE A 143 -10.20 -8.04 8.14
N GLY A 144 -9.23 -8.97 8.09
CA GLY A 144 -9.44 -10.39 8.40
C GLY A 144 -10.05 -10.64 9.79
N GLU A 145 -9.57 -9.97 10.83
CA GLU A 145 -10.14 -10.04 12.18
C GLU A 145 -11.60 -9.59 12.22
N LYS A 146 -11.96 -8.50 11.52
CA LYS A 146 -13.35 -8.04 11.42
C LYS A 146 -14.27 -9.07 10.77
N TYR A 147 -13.81 -9.84 9.77
CA TYR A 147 -14.62 -10.89 9.14
C TYR A 147 -14.80 -12.12 10.06
N VAL A 148 -13.76 -12.53 10.78
CA VAL A 148 -13.84 -13.67 11.73
C VAL A 148 -14.82 -13.38 12.88
N HIS A 149 -14.86 -12.13 13.36
CA HIS A 149 -15.79 -11.73 14.41
C HIS A 149 -17.23 -11.50 13.93
N GLN A 150 -17.47 -11.24 12.64
CA GLN A 150 -18.81 -11.12 12.08
C GLN A 150 -19.50 -12.49 11.89
N ASP A 151 -18.76 -13.55 11.58
CA ASP A 151 -19.32 -14.90 11.43
C ASP A 151 -19.69 -15.57 12.77
N SER A 152 -19.09 -15.10 13.86
CA SER A 152 -19.38 -15.59 15.22
C SER A 152 -20.75 -15.11 15.76
N GLY A 153 -21.38 -14.12 15.12
CA GLY A 153 -22.64 -13.50 15.57
C GLY A 153 -23.92 -14.06 14.94
N LYS A 154 -23.83 -14.98 13.97
CA LYS A 154 -25.02 -15.47 13.21
C LYS A 154 -25.57 -16.84 13.61
N LYS A 155 -25.07 -17.47 14.68
CA LYS A 155 -25.59 -18.76 15.18
C LYS A 155 -26.40 -18.67 16.48
N GLN A 156 -27.36 -17.74 16.57
CA GLN A 156 -28.41 -17.80 17.62
C GLN A 156 -29.77 -17.25 17.14
N HIS A 157 -30.27 -17.69 15.99
CA HIS A 157 -31.72 -17.79 15.79
C HIS A 157 -32.04 -18.62 14.55
N LEU A 158 -32.20 -19.93 14.74
CA LEU A 158 -33.09 -20.75 13.92
C LEU A 158 -33.50 -21.96 14.78
N VAL A 159 -34.78 -21.88 15.15
CA VAL A 159 -35.70 -22.83 15.81
C VAL A 159 -35.18 -24.25 16.03
#